data_AF-A0A812Q9D6-F1
#
_entry.id   AF-A0A812Q9D6-F1
#
_cell.length_a   1.000
_cell.length_b   1.000
_cell.length_c   1.000
_cell.angle_alpha   90.00
_cell.angle_beta   90.00
_cell.angle_gamma   90.00
#
_symmetry.space_group_name_H-M   'P 1'
#
loop_
_entity.id
_entity.type
_entity.pdbx_description
1 polymer ?
#
loop_
_entity_poly.entity_id
_entity_poly.type
_entity_poly.pdbx_seq_one_letter_code
_entity_poly.pdbx_strand_id
1 'polypeptide(L)'
;MVLQRMRLLVENVKEMVAARMPDNSLQMLFTGFRLPSPLGESFKDLARPELADLRKKTRDSLETILQKGKLDVKDCMKEILRMLPCAEAYHTRLGLGVRQSWARASVDFKELKHGRAAISLYLSFQPAEGDVERRLKDVSWHEQKNRAHMLGSTMESLVLAMQAPSASQISKTQAGQIVATTPYLPNVLRRYVQLYGAPRKLKRAAKVRRDSGQKRKHEDGGADGSEAGFLRRRHAAVENMSAASSSDRQSWLAEAGVPAPDREVLDSLKTQKFVTVRQKIAKVAARTQAKINAEPDSKKQPGKVNLCRWAPKPRSMEAVRPGFALVPELYDLSSDLVRKIQFHGFQVVLSGGGGSGLFTFMDKAFKHSSAGHVVVVPDLRSDFRTAGAIVARLVGAFLTSVPNMLAQKPSGVQFVTDITKKKRQVYVDAEDDRFPLLHDVLIRAAKLPGSKLEVRASVKQLLAVYKAHKDKFGARSKPWLHARMPLPVNEEEAGKMRQKQPYLACDFKTFVQFLEGGVEREAVCPSFGSNLRS
;
A
#
# COMPACT_ATOMS: atom_id res chain seq x y z
N MET A 1 31.94 4.20 -26.70
CA MET A 1 30.67 4.97 -26.71
C MET A 1 29.54 4.40 -25.86
N VAL A 2 29.06 3.15 -26.05
CA VAL A 2 27.91 2.61 -25.28
C VAL A 2 28.18 2.49 -23.78
N LEU A 3 29.36 1.98 -23.41
CA LEU A 3 29.80 1.88 -22.01
C LEU A 3 29.93 3.25 -21.32
N GLN A 4 30.43 4.26 -22.04
CA GLN A 4 30.52 5.63 -21.52
C GLN A 4 29.14 6.23 -21.29
N ARG A 5 28.17 6.01 -22.19
CA ARG A 5 26.78 6.44 -21.98
C ARG A 5 26.12 5.75 -20.79
N MET A 6 26.38 4.45 -20.59
CA MET A 6 25.89 3.72 -19.41
C MET A 6 26.49 4.24 -18.10
N ARG A 7 27.79 4.56 -18.08
CA ARG A 7 28.43 5.19 -16.91
C ARG A 7 27.77 6.53 -16.56
N LEU A 8 27.55 7.36 -17.57
CA LEU A 8 26.95 8.69 -17.44
C LEU A 8 25.49 8.61 -16.94
N LEU A 9 24.74 7.58 -17.33
CA LEU A 9 23.42 7.25 -16.78
C LEU A 9 23.47 6.85 -15.31
N VAL A 10 24.41 5.97 -14.92
CA VAL A 10 24.56 5.53 -13.53
C VAL A 10 24.96 6.69 -12.61
N GLU A 11 25.87 7.55 -13.06
CA GLU A 11 26.25 8.77 -12.32
C GLU A 11 25.07 9.71 -12.12
N ASN A 12 24.26 9.91 -13.15
CA ASN A 12 23.04 10.71 -13.04
C ASN A 12 22.03 10.13 -12.05
N VAL A 13 21.83 8.82 -12.06
CA VAL A 13 20.94 8.16 -11.11
C VAL A 13 21.47 8.36 -9.69
N LYS A 14 22.78 8.22 -9.47
CA LYS A 14 23.42 8.50 -8.17
C LYS A 14 23.20 9.96 -7.74
N GLU A 15 23.39 10.92 -8.63
CA GLU A 15 23.16 12.35 -8.35
C GLU A 15 21.68 12.66 -8.06
N MET A 16 20.75 12.05 -8.79
CA MET A 16 19.31 12.21 -8.56
C MET A 16 18.88 11.58 -7.23
N VAL A 17 19.42 10.42 -6.88
CA VAL A 17 19.20 9.76 -5.59
C VAL A 17 19.76 10.63 -4.47
N ALA A 18 20.99 11.13 -4.58
CA ALA A 18 21.60 12.01 -3.58
C ALA A 18 20.85 13.35 -3.41
N ALA A 19 20.33 13.92 -4.51
CA ALA A 19 19.54 15.15 -4.45
C ALA A 19 18.14 14.94 -3.82
N ARG A 20 17.59 13.73 -3.93
CA ARG A 20 16.25 13.38 -3.42
C ARG A 20 16.29 12.84 -1.98
N MET A 21 17.25 11.96 -1.71
CA MET A 21 17.54 11.34 -0.43
C MET A 21 18.97 11.71 -0.05
N PRO A 22 19.20 12.92 0.48
CA PRO A 22 20.51 13.27 1.01
C PRO A 22 20.89 12.27 2.09
N ASP A 23 22.19 12.07 2.33
CA ASP A 23 22.68 11.14 3.36
C ASP A 23 22.11 11.47 4.76
N ASN A 24 21.73 12.73 4.98
CA ASN A 24 21.09 13.23 6.19
C ASN A 24 19.54 13.08 6.22
N SER A 25 18.95 12.41 5.24
CA SER A 25 17.51 12.15 5.18
C SER A 25 17.10 11.17 6.28
N LEU A 26 15.91 11.35 6.86
CA LEU A 26 15.44 10.50 7.96
C LEU A 26 15.43 9.02 7.57
N GLN A 27 15.09 8.69 6.33
CA GLN A 27 15.09 7.31 5.83
C GLN A 27 16.49 6.67 5.86
N MET A 28 17.52 7.42 5.45
CA MET A 28 18.91 6.96 5.54
C MET A 28 19.38 6.88 6.99
N LEU A 29 19.02 7.85 7.81
CA LEU A 29 19.41 7.84 9.22
C LEU A 29 18.79 6.66 9.99
N PHE A 30 17.53 6.30 9.71
CA PHE A 30 16.87 5.17 10.39
C PHE A 30 17.43 3.81 10.02
N THR A 31 18.32 3.73 9.01
CA THR A 31 19.14 2.52 8.80
C THR A 31 20.03 2.19 10.01
N GLY A 32 20.26 3.17 10.91
CA GLY A 32 20.87 2.95 12.22
C GLY A 32 20.19 1.89 13.09
N PHE A 33 18.88 1.65 12.89
CA PHE A 33 18.09 0.64 13.62
C PHE A 33 17.98 -0.71 12.89
N ARG A 34 18.73 -0.94 11.81
CA ARG A 34 18.70 -2.22 11.10
C ARG A 34 19.19 -3.38 11.97
N LEU A 35 18.63 -4.56 11.72
CA LEU A 35 19.05 -5.82 12.34
C LEU A 35 19.37 -6.83 11.22
N PRO A 36 20.44 -7.64 11.35
CA PRO A 36 21.48 -7.57 12.38
C PRO A 36 22.24 -6.23 12.32
N SER A 37 22.58 -5.67 13.49
CA SER A 37 23.18 -4.34 13.56
C SER A 37 24.69 -4.44 13.39
N PRO A 38 25.34 -3.55 12.63
CA PRO A 38 26.80 -3.46 12.60
C PRO A 38 27.43 -3.20 13.98
N LEU A 39 26.65 -2.62 14.90
CA LEU A 39 27.06 -2.35 16.28
C LEU A 39 26.98 -3.61 17.18
N GLY A 40 26.29 -4.66 16.72
CA GLY A 40 26.15 -5.93 17.43
C GLY A 40 27.25 -6.93 17.07
N GLU A 41 27.35 -8.00 17.87
CA GLU A 41 28.27 -9.13 17.64
C GLU A 41 27.74 -10.12 16.60
N SER A 42 26.44 -10.05 16.30
CA SER A 42 25.76 -10.95 15.35
C SER A 42 26.07 -10.65 13.88
N PHE A 43 26.69 -9.50 13.58
CA PHE A 43 26.96 -9.05 12.22
C PHE A 43 28.35 -9.52 11.75
N LYS A 44 28.40 -10.51 10.85
CA LYS A 44 29.64 -11.21 10.43
C LYS A 44 29.99 -11.10 8.94
N ASP A 45 29.22 -10.33 8.17
CA ASP A 45 29.21 -10.43 6.70
C ASP A 45 30.25 -9.56 5.97
N LEU A 46 31.12 -8.84 6.68
CA LEU A 46 32.04 -7.83 6.10
C LEU A 46 33.46 -7.92 6.65
N ALA A 47 34.44 -7.51 5.83
CA ALA A 47 35.84 -7.41 6.22
C ALA A 47 36.06 -6.36 7.34
N ARG A 48 37.07 -6.56 8.19
CA ARG A 48 37.37 -5.70 9.35
C ARG A 48 37.40 -4.17 9.07
N PRO A 49 38.05 -3.68 7.99
CA PRO A 49 38.09 -2.24 7.72
C PRO A 49 36.72 -1.67 7.31
N GLU A 50 35.98 -2.39 6.46
CA GLU A 50 34.66 -1.96 6.00
C GLU A 50 33.62 -1.98 7.14
N LEU A 51 33.77 -2.92 8.08
CA LEU A 51 32.95 -2.99 9.28
C LEU A 51 33.15 -1.79 10.20
N ALA A 52 34.38 -1.29 10.34
CA ALA A 52 34.69 -0.11 11.16
C ALA A 52 34.02 1.15 10.61
N ASP A 53 34.09 1.38 9.31
CA ASP A 53 33.43 2.50 8.63
C ASP A 53 31.91 2.41 8.77
N LEU A 54 31.36 1.21 8.65
CA LEU A 54 29.93 0.98 8.77
C LEU A 54 29.41 1.18 10.20
N ARG A 55 30.19 0.77 11.21
CA ARG A 55 29.91 1.04 12.63
C ARG A 55 29.89 2.53 12.90
N LYS A 56 30.88 3.27 12.39
CA LYS A 56 30.94 4.73 12.50
C LYS A 56 29.71 5.38 11.88
N LYS A 57 29.38 5.05 10.63
CA LYS A 57 28.18 5.57 9.93
C LYS A 57 26.88 5.25 10.68
N THR A 58 26.76 4.04 11.23
CA THR A 58 25.57 3.62 11.99
C THR A 58 25.44 4.45 13.28
N ARG A 59 26.57 4.70 13.96
CA ARG A 59 26.61 5.54 15.16
C ARG A 59 26.25 6.99 14.85
N ASP A 60 26.89 7.59 13.86
CA ASP A 60 26.62 8.97 13.42
C ASP A 60 25.15 9.16 13.03
N SER A 61 24.56 8.14 12.38
CA SER A 61 23.14 8.15 11.99
C SER A 61 22.21 8.16 13.21
N LEU A 62 22.49 7.32 14.21
CA LEU A 62 21.72 7.28 15.46
C LEU A 62 21.88 8.58 16.25
N GLU A 63 23.10 9.10 16.37
CA GLU A 63 23.36 10.38 17.05
C GLU A 63 22.58 11.52 16.39
N THR A 64 22.59 11.59 15.06
CA THR A 64 21.83 12.59 14.30
C THR A 64 20.32 12.47 14.54
N ILE A 65 19.78 11.25 14.65
CA ILE A 65 18.36 11.04 14.98
C ILE A 65 18.04 11.52 16.39
N LEU A 66 18.89 11.18 17.36
CA LEU A 66 18.69 11.56 18.77
C LEU A 66 18.75 13.07 18.94
N GLN A 67 19.70 13.74 18.27
CA GLN A 67 19.79 15.19 18.22
C GLN A 67 18.54 15.82 17.59
N LYS A 68 18.07 15.30 16.45
CA LYS A 68 16.83 15.79 15.81
C LYS A 68 15.59 15.56 16.68
N GLY A 69 15.58 14.48 17.46
CA GLY A 69 14.55 14.15 18.43
C GLY A 69 14.61 14.95 19.74
N LYS A 70 15.63 15.81 19.91
CA LYS A 70 15.92 16.53 21.16
C LYS A 70 16.04 15.60 22.37
N LEU A 71 16.61 14.41 22.18
CA LEU A 71 16.87 13.43 23.23
C LEU A 71 18.34 13.53 23.67
N ASP A 72 18.63 13.15 24.92
CA ASP A 72 20.02 13.07 25.37
C ASP A 72 20.75 11.93 24.65
N VAL A 73 21.76 12.30 23.86
CA VAL A 73 22.47 11.40 22.95
C VAL A 73 23.26 10.35 23.74
N LYS A 74 23.89 10.74 24.85
CA LYS A 74 24.78 9.86 25.62
C LYS A 74 23.99 8.77 26.32
N ASP A 75 22.94 9.14 27.04
CA ASP A 75 22.10 8.17 27.75
C ASP A 75 21.29 7.30 26.80
N CYS A 76 20.73 7.87 25.72
CA CYS A 76 20.03 7.08 24.71
C CYS A 76 20.94 6.05 24.04
N MET A 77 22.16 6.42 23.64
CA MET A 77 23.06 5.47 22.98
C MET A 77 23.48 4.34 23.90
N LYS A 78 23.77 4.63 25.17
CA LYS A 78 24.11 3.61 26.17
C LYS A 78 22.95 2.61 26.36
N GLU A 79 21.73 3.12 26.47
CA GLU A 79 20.54 2.29 26.65
C GLU A 79 20.16 1.49 25.38
N ILE A 80 20.30 2.07 24.19
CA ILE A 80 20.07 1.37 22.90
C ILE A 80 21.04 0.20 22.74
N LEU A 81 22.34 0.42 23.02
CA LEU A 81 23.34 -0.65 22.95
C LEU A 81 23.06 -1.77 23.96
N ARG A 82 22.48 -1.46 25.11
CA ARG A 82 22.05 -2.46 26.09
C ARG A 82 20.86 -3.30 25.62
N MET A 83 19.92 -2.72 24.87
CA MET A 83 18.77 -3.44 24.30
C MET A 83 19.10 -4.20 23.02
N LEU A 84 20.16 -3.81 22.31
CA LEU A 84 20.52 -4.35 20.99
C LEU A 84 20.65 -5.88 20.96
N PRO A 85 21.35 -6.55 21.90
CA PRO A 85 21.45 -8.02 21.89
C PRO A 85 20.09 -8.71 21.98
N CYS A 86 19.15 -8.14 22.73
CA CYS A 86 17.80 -8.67 22.86
C CYS A 86 16.99 -8.47 21.57
N ALA A 87 17.09 -7.29 20.95
CA ALA A 87 16.47 -7.02 19.65
C ALA A 87 17.02 -7.95 18.55
N GLU A 88 18.33 -8.22 18.54
CA GLU A 88 18.95 -9.18 17.62
C GLU A 88 18.50 -10.62 17.89
N ALA A 89 18.39 -11.04 19.16
CA ALA A 89 17.87 -12.36 19.50
C ALA A 89 16.43 -12.56 19.01
N TYR A 90 15.58 -11.53 19.13
CA TYR A 90 14.22 -11.57 18.60
C TYR A 90 14.15 -11.61 17.08
N HIS A 91 15.05 -10.90 16.40
CA HIS A 91 15.11 -10.94 14.95
C HIS A 91 15.63 -12.29 14.42
N THR A 92 16.70 -12.81 15.00
CA THR A 92 17.41 -14.00 14.50
C THR A 92 16.80 -15.31 14.98
N ARG A 93 16.38 -15.42 16.25
CA ARG A 93 15.85 -16.67 16.82
C ARG A 93 14.35 -16.83 16.65
N LEU A 94 13.58 -15.74 16.72
CA LEU A 94 12.12 -15.78 16.60
C LEU A 94 11.60 -15.34 15.22
N GLY A 95 12.47 -14.89 14.31
CA GLY A 95 12.09 -14.46 12.96
C GLY A 95 11.19 -13.21 12.92
N LEU A 96 11.19 -12.40 13.98
CA LEU A 96 10.38 -11.19 14.04
C LEU A 96 10.94 -10.11 13.11
N GLY A 97 10.05 -9.28 12.54
CA GLY A 97 10.47 -8.15 11.70
C GLY A 97 11.21 -7.09 12.52
N VAL A 98 12.14 -6.35 11.91
CA VAL A 98 13.03 -5.38 12.60
C VAL A 98 12.28 -4.45 13.57
N ARG A 99 11.15 -3.88 13.16
CA ARG A 99 10.32 -3.02 14.03
C ARG A 99 9.70 -3.79 15.20
N GLN A 100 9.24 -5.01 14.98
CA GLN A 100 8.67 -5.85 16.04
C GLN A 100 9.73 -6.26 17.05
N SER A 101 10.95 -6.59 16.59
CA SER A 101 12.07 -6.93 17.45
C SER A 101 12.47 -5.78 18.38
N TRP A 102 12.58 -4.56 17.83
CA TRP A 102 12.83 -3.36 18.65
C TRP A 102 11.68 -3.02 19.58
N ALA A 103 10.43 -3.15 19.13
CA ALA A 103 9.26 -2.93 19.97
C ALA A 103 9.24 -3.91 21.15
N ARG A 104 9.53 -5.19 20.90
CA ARG A 104 9.58 -6.21 21.96
C ARG A 104 10.72 -5.95 22.94
N ALA A 105 11.93 -5.70 22.45
CA ALA A 105 13.06 -5.34 23.29
C ALA A 105 12.75 -4.10 24.17
N SER A 106 12.07 -3.10 23.62
CA SER A 106 11.67 -1.91 24.38
C SER A 106 10.63 -2.18 25.48
N VAL A 107 9.85 -3.26 25.37
CA VAL A 107 8.85 -3.67 26.38
C VAL A 107 9.51 -4.46 27.51
N ASP A 108 10.53 -5.25 27.19
CA ASP A 108 11.22 -6.09 28.18
C ASP A 108 12.13 -5.26 29.09
N PHE A 109 12.76 -4.21 28.56
CA PHE A 109 13.63 -3.29 29.32
C PHE A 109 12.89 -2.02 29.74
N LYS A 110 11.90 -2.13 30.63
CA LYS A 110 11.03 -0.99 31.03
C LYS A 110 11.79 0.15 31.72
N GLU A 111 12.89 -0.18 32.38
CA GLU A 111 13.76 0.71 33.13
C GLU A 111 14.57 1.67 32.25
N LEU A 112 14.78 1.32 30.97
CA LEU A 112 15.59 2.11 30.03
C LEU A 112 14.73 3.20 29.35
N LYS A 113 14.44 4.27 30.08
CA LYS A 113 13.52 5.33 29.64
C LYS A 113 14.00 6.06 28.37
N HIS A 114 15.29 6.36 28.26
CA HIS A 114 15.87 7.16 27.17
C HIS A 114 15.95 6.34 25.88
N GLY A 115 16.43 5.10 25.97
CA GLY A 115 16.47 4.16 24.86
C GLY A 115 15.06 3.82 24.36
N ARG A 116 14.08 3.68 25.26
CA ARG A 116 12.67 3.48 24.87
C ARG A 116 12.09 4.70 24.17
N ALA A 117 12.45 5.91 24.57
CA ALA A 117 12.06 7.13 23.86
C ALA A 117 12.64 7.16 22.44
N ALA A 118 13.92 6.78 22.28
CA ALA A 118 14.56 6.67 20.98
C ALA A 118 13.92 5.59 20.08
N ILE A 119 13.59 4.42 20.63
CA ILE A 119 12.86 3.37 19.90
C ILE A 119 11.44 3.83 19.56
N SER A 120 10.76 4.55 20.45
CA SER A 120 9.43 5.11 20.17
C SER A 120 9.48 6.12 19.04
N LEU A 121 10.54 6.92 18.94
CA LEU A 121 10.80 7.82 17.82
C LEU A 121 11.00 7.02 16.51
N TYR A 122 11.73 5.92 16.54
CA TYR A 122 11.85 5.01 15.40
C TYR A 122 10.52 4.35 15.01
N LEU A 123 9.73 3.88 15.97
CA LEU A 123 8.45 3.20 15.72
C LEU A 123 7.35 4.16 15.23
N SER A 124 7.37 5.40 15.70
CA SER A 124 6.47 6.47 15.26
C SER A 124 6.87 7.04 13.89
N PHE A 125 8.10 6.79 13.42
CA PHE A 125 8.49 7.13 12.07
C PHE A 125 7.71 6.27 11.06
N GLN A 126 6.72 6.88 10.44
CA GLN A 126 6.07 6.34 9.25
C GLN A 126 6.67 7.06 8.05
N PRO A 127 7.34 6.36 7.12
CA PRO A 127 7.80 7.00 5.90
C PRO A 127 6.58 7.53 5.15
N ALA A 128 6.39 8.85 5.17
CA ALA A 128 5.33 9.54 4.43
C ALA A 128 5.52 9.42 2.90
N GLU A 129 6.57 8.74 2.45
CA GLU A 129 6.92 8.57 1.05
C GLU A 129 6.22 7.40 0.35
N GLY A 130 5.20 6.78 0.96
CA GLY A 130 4.46 5.67 0.34
C GLY A 130 3.94 5.99 -1.09
N ASP A 131 3.65 7.25 -1.40
CA ASP A 131 3.24 7.68 -2.75
C ASP A 131 4.41 7.93 -3.70
N VAL A 132 5.58 8.34 -3.21
CA VAL A 132 6.76 8.59 -4.04
C VAL A 132 7.55 7.30 -4.24
N GLU A 133 7.66 6.44 -3.22
CA GLU A 133 8.13 5.06 -3.36
C GLU A 133 7.20 4.23 -4.21
N ARG A 134 5.86 4.39 -4.14
CA ARG A 134 4.96 3.73 -5.11
C ARG A 134 5.17 4.26 -6.50
N ARG A 135 5.37 5.57 -6.69
CA ARG A 135 5.69 6.14 -8.01
C ARG A 135 7.07 5.71 -8.52
N LEU A 136 8.08 5.56 -7.66
CA LEU A 136 9.43 5.10 -8.01
C LEU A 136 9.49 3.57 -8.18
N LYS A 137 8.73 2.80 -7.40
CA LYS A 137 8.51 1.36 -7.61
C LYS A 137 7.72 1.14 -8.89
N ASP A 138 6.72 1.94 -9.17
CA ASP A 138 6.03 1.89 -10.46
C ASP A 138 7.03 2.19 -11.58
N VAL A 139 7.85 3.25 -11.50
CA VAL A 139 8.92 3.51 -12.49
C VAL A 139 9.89 2.33 -12.63
N SER A 140 10.39 1.75 -11.54
CA SER A 140 11.31 0.59 -11.60
C SER A 140 10.65 -0.70 -12.08
N TRP A 141 9.32 -0.84 -11.94
CA TRP A 141 8.54 -1.93 -12.53
C TRP A 141 8.26 -1.74 -14.03
N HIS A 142 8.30 -0.51 -14.54
CA HIS A 142 8.18 -0.21 -15.98
C HIS A 142 9.53 -0.35 -16.70
N GLU A 143 10.64 -0.18 -15.98
CA GLU A 143 12.02 -0.23 -16.49
C GLU A 143 12.71 -1.60 -16.33
N GLN A 144 11.94 -2.70 -16.29
CA GLN A 144 12.53 -4.03 -16.27
C GLN A 144 12.64 -4.61 -17.67
N LYS A 145 13.81 -5.15 -18.00
CA LYS A 145 14.05 -5.90 -19.25
C LYS A 145 13.01 -7.01 -19.47
N ASN A 146 12.56 -7.64 -18.38
CA ASN A 146 11.53 -8.67 -18.38
C ASN A 146 10.17 -8.14 -18.85
N ARG A 147 9.82 -6.89 -18.50
CA ARG A 147 8.57 -6.26 -18.92
C ARG A 147 8.64 -5.72 -20.35
N ALA A 148 9.78 -5.16 -20.75
CA ALA A 148 10.07 -4.80 -22.13
C ALA A 148 9.87 -6.00 -23.06
N HIS A 149 10.44 -7.14 -22.67
CA HIS A 149 10.26 -8.42 -23.34
C HIS A 149 8.79 -8.88 -23.35
N MET A 150 8.09 -8.83 -22.21
CA MET A 150 6.65 -9.16 -22.15
C MET A 150 5.77 -8.28 -23.05
N LEU A 151 6.15 -7.01 -23.27
CA LEU A 151 5.41 -6.06 -24.08
C LEU A 151 5.86 -6.06 -25.55
N GLY A 152 6.84 -6.89 -25.92
CA GLY A 152 7.41 -6.93 -27.27
C GLY A 152 8.07 -5.61 -27.68
N SER A 153 8.56 -4.84 -26.71
CA SER A 153 9.17 -3.52 -26.89
C SER A 153 10.61 -3.52 -26.38
N THR A 154 11.47 -2.65 -26.91
CA THR A 154 12.81 -2.45 -26.34
C THR A 154 12.76 -1.58 -25.09
N MET A 155 13.79 -1.67 -24.24
CA MET A 155 13.90 -0.82 -23.04
C MET A 155 13.90 0.67 -23.42
N GLU A 156 14.56 1.01 -24.52
CA GLU A 156 14.61 2.37 -25.07
C GLU A 156 13.21 2.85 -25.51
N SER A 157 12.41 1.95 -26.08
CA SER A 157 11.02 2.25 -26.48
C SER A 157 10.11 2.51 -25.29
N LEU A 158 10.30 1.76 -24.19
CA LEU A 158 9.58 1.97 -22.93
C LEU A 158 9.94 3.29 -22.26
N VAL A 159 11.23 3.62 -22.21
CA VAL A 159 11.72 4.88 -21.66
C VAL A 159 11.24 6.08 -22.50
N LEU A 160 11.19 5.95 -23.83
CA LEU A 160 10.62 6.97 -24.72
C LEU A 160 9.11 7.16 -24.49
N ALA A 161 8.35 6.08 -24.31
CA ALA A 161 6.92 6.15 -24.04
C ALA A 161 6.60 6.81 -22.68
N MET A 162 7.47 6.67 -21.68
CA MET A 162 7.33 7.33 -20.38
C MET A 162 7.60 8.84 -20.41
N GLN A 163 8.35 9.31 -21.41
CA GLN A 163 8.56 10.74 -21.65
C GLN A 163 7.44 11.36 -22.49
N ALA A 164 6.46 10.57 -22.94
CA ALA A 164 5.31 11.08 -23.65
C ALA A 164 4.43 11.93 -22.70
N PRO A 165 3.93 13.10 -23.15
CA PRO A 165 2.96 13.86 -22.37
C PRO A 165 1.71 13.02 -22.07
N SER A 166 0.99 13.35 -21.00
CA SER A 166 -0.21 12.59 -20.64
C SER A 166 -1.30 12.70 -21.71
N ALA A 167 -2.18 11.70 -21.83
CA ALA A 167 -3.23 11.69 -22.86
C ALA A 167 -4.14 12.93 -22.82
N SER A 168 -4.36 13.50 -21.63
CA SER A 168 -5.12 14.75 -21.42
C SER A 168 -4.37 16.02 -21.85
N GLN A 169 -3.05 15.96 -21.99
CA GLN A 169 -2.22 17.04 -22.54
C GLN A 169 -2.16 16.97 -24.08
N ILE A 170 -2.31 15.78 -24.65
CA ILE A 170 -2.17 15.56 -26.10
C ILE A 170 -3.53 15.56 -26.81
N SER A 171 -4.61 15.17 -26.13
CA SER A 171 -5.94 15.08 -26.73
C SER A 171 -7.05 15.48 -25.75
N LYS A 172 -8.12 16.08 -26.28
CA LYS A 172 -9.38 16.33 -25.60
C LYS A 172 -10.53 15.71 -26.38
N THR A 173 -11.54 15.22 -25.66
CA THR A 173 -12.77 14.72 -26.28
C THR A 173 -13.74 15.89 -26.44
N GLN A 174 -14.04 16.27 -27.68
CA GLN A 174 -15.09 17.24 -28.02
C GLN A 174 -16.15 16.54 -28.86
N ALA A 175 -17.42 16.65 -28.44
CA ALA A 175 -18.56 16.04 -29.13
C ALA A 175 -18.37 14.54 -29.49
N GLY A 176 -17.75 13.77 -28.58
CA GLY A 176 -17.48 12.34 -28.78
C GLY A 176 -16.30 12.03 -29.72
N GLN A 177 -15.65 13.03 -30.31
CA GLN A 177 -14.43 12.87 -31.12
C GLN A 177 -13.18 13.28 -30.32
N ILE A 178 -12.12 12.49 -30.47
CA ILE A 178 -10.82 12.78 -29.85
C ILE A 178 -10.08 13.77 -30.74
N VAL A 179 -9.96 15.02 -30.29
CA VAL A 179 -9.26 16.10 -30.99
C VAL A 179 -7.91 16.33 -30.32
N ALA A 180 -6.83 16.36 -31.10
CA ALA A 180 -5.50 16.63 -30.58
C ALA A 180 -5.41 18.10 -30.11
N THR A 181 -5.08 18.32 -28.84
CA THR A 181 -4.94 19.68 -28.26
C THR A 181 -3.59 20.32 -28.52
N THR A 182 -2.57 19.50 -28.82
CA THR A 182 -1.21 20.00 -29.05
C THR A 182 -0.67 19.48 -30.38
N PRO A 183 0.24 20.23 -31.03
CA PRO A 183 0.86 19.80 -32.29
C PRO A 183 1.82 18.62 -32.10
N TYR A 184 1.93 18.07 -30.88
CA TYR A 184 2.78 16.93 -30.57
C TYR A 184 2.45 15.70 -31.44
N LEU A 185 1.18 15.28 -31.50
CA LEU A 185 0.77 14.10 -32.28
C LEU A 185 1.00 14.30 -33.80
N PRO A 186 0.61 15.45 -34.39
CA PRO A 186 0.94 15.78 -35.78
C PRO A 186 2.45 15.82 -36.07
N ASN A 187 3.26 16.36 -35.14
CA ASN A 187 4.72 16.44 -35.32
C ASN A 187 5.40 15.07 -35.20
N VAL A 188 4.93 14.19 -34.31
CA VAL A 188 5.41 12.81 -34.22
C VAL A 188 5.08 12.04 -35.49
N LEU A 189 3.85 12.17 -36.00
CA LEU A 189 3.44 11.57 -37.27
C LEU A 189 4.27 12.10 -38.45
N ARG A 190 4.49 13.41 -38.52
CA ARG A 190 5.31 14.05 -39.55
C ARG A 190 6.76 13.56 -39.50
N ARG A 191 7.34 13.45 -38.30
CA ARG A 191 8.73 13.01 -38.10
C ARG A 191 8.90 11.52 -38.33
N TYR A 192 7.89 10.72 -38.00
CA TYR A 192 7.83 9.30 -38.34
C TYR A 192 7.77 9.08 -39.85
N VAL A 193 6.95 9.86 -40.57
CA VAL A 193 6.88 9.84 -42.04
C VAL A 193 8.20 10.30 -42.67
N GLN A 194 8.86 11.32 -42.11
CA GLN A 194 10.18 11.79 -42.55
C GLN A 194 11.30 10.76 -42.33
N LEU A 195 11.26 10.01 -41.23
CA LEU A 195 12.31 9.04 -40.87
C LEU A 195 12.13 7.66 -41.52
N TYR A 196 10.89 7.25 -41.78
CA TYR A 196 10.58 5.86 -42.18
C TYR A 196 9.85 5.73 -43.52
N GLY A 197 9.50 6.84 -44.19
CA GLY A 197 8.98 6.85 -45.56
C GLY A 197 7.52 6.37 -45.69
N ALA A 198 6.69 7.26 -46.23
CA ALA A 198 5.27 7.13 -46.61
C ALA A 198 4.22 6.93 -45.49
N PRO A 199 3.05 7.62 -45.59
CA PRO A 199 1.95 7.44 -44.65
C PRO A 199 1.29 6.08 -44.86
N ARG A 200 1.23 5.26 -43.81
CA ARG A 200 0.50 3.99 -43.82
C ARG A 200 -0.99 4.29 -44.08
N LYS A 201 -1.52 3.89 -45.25
CA LYS A 201 -2.97 3.80 -45.44
C LYS A 201 -3.50 2.78 -44.42
N LEU A 202 -4.22 3.26 -43.42
CA LEU A 202 -4.89 2.43 -42.41
C LEU A 202 -5.97 1.57 -43.09
N LYS A 203 -5.59 0.43 -43.67
CA LYS A 203 -6.56 -0.59 -44.06
C LYS A 203 -7.14 -1.22 -42.79
N ARG A 204 -8.44 -0.99 -42.58
CA ARG A 204 -9.28 -1.68 -41.59
C ARG A 204 -9.45 -3.15 -42.00
N ALA A 205 -8.48 -4.00 -41.69
CA ALA A 205 -8.67 -5.45 -41.77
C ALA A 205 -8.55 -6.03 -40.36
N ALA A 206 -9.50 -6.89 -39.99
CA ALA A 206 -9.52 -7.57 -38.70
C ALA A 206 -8.22 -8.37 -38.51
N LYS A 207 -7.53 -8.11 -37.40
CA LYS A 207 -6.21 -8.67 -37.12
C LYS A 207 -6.34 -10.16 -36.73
N VAL A 208 -6.09 -11.05 -37.70
CA VAL A 208 -5.90 -12.48 -37.43
C VAL A 208 -4.61 -12.67 -36.61
N ARG A 209 -4.68 -13.46 -35.54
CA ARG A 209 -3.56 -13.69 -34.62
C ARG A 209 -2.44 -14.47 -35.31
N ARG A 210 -1.19 -14.06 -35.05
CA ARG A 210 0.04 -14.54 -35.69
C ARG A 210 0.35 -16.04 -35.46
N ASP A 211 -0.35 -16.67 -34.50
CA ASP A 211 -0.08 -18.05 -34.08
C ASP A 211 -1.16 -19.05 -34.52
N SER A 212 -2.05 -18.67 -35.44
CA SER A 212 -2.95 -19.65 -36.05
C SER A 212 -2.16 -20.52 -37.04
N GLY A 213 -1.71 -21.70 -36.58
CA GLY A 213 -1.35 -22.81 -37.46
C GLY A 213 0.10 -23.32 -37.45
N GLN A 214 1.03 -22.75 -36.66
CA GLN A 214 2.39 -23.30 -36.61
C GLN A 214 2.56 -24.34 -35.50
N LYS A 215 2.66 -25.61 -35.89
CA LYS A 215 3.19 -26.69 -35.03
C LYS A 215 4.68 -26.42 -34.79
N ARG A 216 5.09 -26.34 -33.52
CA ARG A 216 6.50 -26.21 -33.13
C ARG A 216 7.23 -27.51 -33.48
N LYS A 217 8.27 -27.43 -34.31
CA LYS A 217 9.24 -28.50 -34.48
C LYS A 217 10.18 -28.50 -33.26
N HIS A 218 10.45 -29.69 -32.74
CA HIS A 218 11.53 -29.93 -31.79
C HIS A 218 12.80 -30.06 -32.63
N GLU A 219 13.77 -29.16 -32.43
CA GLU A 219 15.13 -29.35 -32.96
C GLU A 219 16.05 -29.61 -31.78
N ASP A 220 16.63 -30.82 -31.79
CA ASP A 220 17.71 -31.23 -30.91
C ASP A 220 19.01 -30.56 -31.40
N GLY A 221 19.55 -29.65 -30.59
CA GLY A 221 20.80 -28.93 -30.87
C GLY A 221 21.49 -28.53 -29.56
N GLY A 222 22.76 -28.90 -29.43
CA GLY A 222 23.55 -28.92 -28.20
C GLY A 222 23.59 -27.63 -27.35
N ALA A 223 23.79 -27.84 -26.05
CA ALA A 223 23.62 -26.86 -24.97
C ALA A 223 24.53 -25.61 -25.02
N ASP A 224 25.59 -25.59 -25.83
CA ASP A 224 26.63 -24.55 -25.75
C ASP A 224 26.43 -23.33 -26.67
N GLY A 225 25.51 -23.42 -27.64
CA GLY A 225 25.15 -22.30 -28.54
C GLY A 225 23.85 -21.57 -28.17
N SER A 226 23.10 -22.06 -27.17
CA SER A 226 21.79 -21.51 -26.84
C SER A 226 21.87 -20.15 -26.16
N GLU A 227 20.91 -19.25 -26.44
CA GLU A 227 20.76 -17.97 -25.75
C GLU A 227 20.66 -18.17 -24.22
N ALA A 228 20.03 -19.26 -23.79
CA ALA A 228 19.98 -19.67 -22.40
C ALA A 228 21.36 -20.04 -21.81
N GLY A 229 22.25 -20.64 -22.61
CA GLY A 229 23.64 -20.91 -22.23
C GLY A 229 24.49 -19.63 -22.12
N PHE A 230 24.31 -18.68 -23.04
CA PHE A 230 24.93 -17.35 -22.95
C PHE A 230 24.46 -16.58 -21.72
N LEU A 231 23.14 -16.58 -21.43
CA LEU A 231 22.56 -15.90 -20.28
C LEU A 231 23.05 -16.49 -18.95
N ARG A 232 23.20 -17.80 -18.86
CA ARG A 232 23.76 -18.47 -17.67
C ARG A 232 25.23 -18.11 -17.46
N ARG A 233 26.06 -18.13 -18.50
CA ARG A 233 27.47 -17.68 -18.44
C ARG A 233 27.59 -16.22 -18.01
N ARG A 234 26.75 -15.34 -18.57
CA ARG A 234 26.71 -13.93 -18.20
C ARG A 234 26.28 -13.73 -16.74
N HIS A 235 25.29 -14.48 -16.25
CA HIS A 235 24.84 -14.40 -14.85
C HIS A 235 25.96 -14.81 -13.89
N ALA A 236 26.60 -15.95 -14.16
CA ALA A 236 27.73 -16.43 -13.37
C ALA A 236 28.91 -15.44 -13.38
N ALA A 237 29.21 -14.83 -14.53
CA ALA A 237 30.26 -13.81 -14.63
C ALA A 237 29.93 -12.53 -13.82
N VAL A 238 28.65 -12.13 -13.79
CA VAL A 238 28.20 -10.98 -12.98
C VAL A 238 28.25 -11.30 -11.49
N GLU A 239 27.83 -12.50 -11.08
CA GLU A 239 27.95 -12.95 -9.69
C GLU A 239 29.41 -13.02 -9.25
N ASN A 240 30.30 -13.59 -10.07
CA ASN A 240 31.73 -13.63 -9.81
C ASN A 240 32.35 -12.23 -9.69
N MET A 241 31.96 -11.26 -10.55
CA MET A 241 32.38 -9.86 -10.42
C MET A 241 31.82 -9.17 -9.18
N SER A 242 30.63 -9.52 -8.74
CA SER A 242 30.03 -8.94 -7.54
C SER A 242 30.64 -9.48 -6.24
N ALA A 243 31.07 -10.76 -6.26
CA ALA A 243 31.72 -11.43 -5.15
C ALA A 243 33.24 -11.13 -5.06
N ALA A 244 33.86 -10.72 -6.16
CA ALA A 244 35.29 -10.38 -6.20
C ALA A 244 35.63 -9.14 -5.35
N SER A 245 36.85 -9.10 -4.82
CA SER A 245 37.36 -7.95 -4.06
C SER A 245 37.52 -6.71 -4.95
N SER A 246 37.67 -5.52 -4.37
CA SER A 246 37.83 -4.28 -5.15
C SER A 246 39.13 -4.25 -5.98
N SER A 247 40.20 -4.89 -5.50
CA SER A 247 41.47 -5.00 -6.23
C SER A 247 41.36 -5.95 -7.42
N ASP A 248 40.66 -7.08 -7.27
CA ASP A 248 40.46 -8.05 -8.35
C ASP A 248 39.59 -7.46 -9.46
N ARG A 249 38.57 -6.69 -9.10
CA ARG A 249 37.76 -5.94 -10.08
C ARG A 249 38.58 -4.89 -10.83
N GLN A 250 39.54 -4.24 -10.17
CA GLN A 250 40.41 -3.26 -10.81
C GLN A 250 41.43 -3.92 -11.74
N SER A 251 42.00 -5.08 -11.38
CA SER A 251 42.90 -5.81 -12.27
C SER A 251 42.17 -6.32 -13.51
N TRP A 252 40.95 -6.86 -13.37
CA TRP A 252 40.12 -7.30 -14.51
C TRP A 252 39.72 -6.16 -15.43
N LEU A 253 39.48 -4.95 -14.89
CA LEU A 253 39.19 -3.76 -15.70
C LEU A 253 40.42 -3.24 -16.44
N ALA A 254 41.61 -3.37 -15.84
CA ALA A 254 42.88 -3.01 -16.47
C ALA A 254 43.27 -4.02 -17.57
N GLU A 255 43.09 -5.31 -17.31
CA GLU A 255 43.33 -6.41 -18.26
C GLU A 255 42.36 -6.38 -19.45
N ALA A 256 41.11 -5.97 -19.22
CA ALA A 256 40.12 -5.76 -20.28
C ALA A 256 40.37 -4.50 -21.14
N GLY A 257 41.47 -3.77 -20.91
CA GLY A 257 41.84 -2.58 -21.68
C GLY A 257 40.80 -1.46 -21.59
N VAL A 258 40.05 -1.37 -20.49
CA VAL A 258 39.01 -0.35 -20.31
C VAL A 258 39.65 0.93 -19.77
N PRO A 259 39.85 2.00 -20.57
CA PRO A 259 40.49 3.20 -20.08
C PRO A 259 39.70 3.82 -18.92
N ALA A 260 40.44 4.26 -17.90
CA ALA A 260 39.90 5.04 -16.80
C ALA A 260 39.21 6.31 -17.36
N PRO A 261 38.09 6.74 -16.76
CA PRO A 261 37.30 7.83 -17.33
C PRO A 261 38.02 9.17 -17.19
N ASP A 262 38.55 9.71 -18.29
CA ASP A 262 38.90 11.13 -18.36
C ASP A 262 37.64 11.98 -18.26
N ARG A 263 37.60 12.84 -17.22
CA ARG A 263 36.48 13.76 -16.95
C ARG A 263 36.14 14.64 -18.15
N GLU A 264 37.13 15.02 -18.94
CA GLU A 264 36.96 15.89 -20.12
C GLU A 264 36.21 15.18 -21.26
N VAL A 265 36.40 13.87 -21.42
CA VAL A 265 35.69 13.06 -22.43
C VAL A 265 34.25 12.79 -22.01
N LEU A 266 33.97 12.69 -20.70
CA LEU A 266 32.60 12.62 -20.19
C LEU A 266 31.88 13.96 -20.32
N ASP A 267 32.61 15.06 -20.20
CA ASP A 267 32.09 16.41 -20.32
C ASP A 267 31.73 16.79 -21.76
N SER A 268 32.52 16.34 -22.76
CA SER A 268 32.21 16.53 -24.18
C SER A 268 31.00 15.74 -24.68
N LEU A 269 30.59 14.69 -23.96
CA LEU A 269 29.39 13.89 -24.26
C LEU A 269 28.11 14.43 -23.62
N LYS A 270 28.19 15.52 -22.84
CA LYS A 270 27.03 16.16 -22.21
C LYS A 270 26.17 16.85 -23.27
N THR A 271 24.95 16.36 -23.45
CA THR A 271 23.95 17.08 -24.26
C THR A 271 23.43 18.31 -23.51
N GLN A 272 22.94 19.33 -24.24
CA GLN A 272 22.38 20.55 -23.65
C GLN A 272 21.24 20.26 -22.65
N LYS A 273 20.45 19.21 -22.91
CA LYS A 273 19.42 18.68 -21.99
C LYS A 273 20.02 18.24 -20.65
N PHE A 274 21.19 17.61 -20.69
CA PHE A 274 21.93 17.13 -19.52
C PHE A 274 22.37 18.28 -18.61
N VAL A 275 22.89 19.35 -19.22
CA VAL A 275 23.29 20.58 -18.52
C VAL A 275 22.10 21.23 -17.82
N THR A 276 20.94 21.34 -18.49
CA THR A 276 19.72 21.89 -17.87
C THR A 276 19.18 21.05 -16.71
N VAL A 277 19.28 19.71 -16.78
CA VAL A 277 18.84 18.84 -15.67
C VAL A 277 19.75 19.03 -14.46
N ARG A 278 21.08 19.04 -14.65
CA ARG A 278 22.03 19.31 -13.57
C ARG A 278 21.85 20.68 -12.95
N GLN A 279 21.61 21.73 -13.75
CA GLN A 279 21.31 23.07 -13.23
C GLN A 279 20.03 23.11 -12.40
N LYS A 280 18.98 22.40 -12.82
CA LYS A 280 17.74 22.28 -12.04
C LYS A 280 17.96 21.53 -10.73
N ILE A 281 18.71 20.42 -10.75
CA ILE A 281 19.06 19.66 -9.56
C ILE A 281 19.86 20.53 -8.58
N ALA A 282 20.89 21.24 -9.06
CA ALA A 282 21.70 22.14 -8.25
C ALA A 282 20.86 23.27 -7.63
N LYS A 283 19.91 23.85 -8.37
CA LYS A 283 19.01 24.89 -7.87
C LYS A 283 18.04 24.37 -6.79
N VAL A 284 17.58 23.13 -6.91
CA VAL A 284 16.73 22.48 -5.90
C VAL A 284 17.54 22.12 -4.65
N ALA A 285 18.74 21.59 -4.81
CA ALA A 285 19.65 21.31 -3.71
C ALA A 285 20.00 22.60 -2.93
N ALA A 286 20.38 23.68 -3.63
CA ALA A 286 20.66 24.98 -3.03
C ALA A 286 19.46 25.57 -2.28
N ARG A 287 18.24 25.48 -2.84
CA ARG A 287 17.01 25.92 -2.14
C ARG A 287 16.71 25.10 -0.89
N THR A 288 17.01 23.81 -0.93
CA THR A 288 16.78 22.90 0.20
C THR A 288 17.78 23.18 1.31
N GLN A 289 19.06 23.39 0.95
CA GLN A 289 20.11 23.77 1.89
C GLN A 289 19.86 25.15 2.51
N ALA A 290 19.40 26.14 1.73
CA ALA A 290 19.04 27.47 2.23
C ALA A 290 17.87 27.43 3.22
N LYS A 291 16.91 26.51 3.04
CA LYS A 291 15.81 26.29 4.00
C LYS A 291 16.25 25.58 5.28
N ILE A 292 17.29 24.76 5.20
CA ILE A 292 17.88 24.07 6.35
C ILE A 292 18.76 25.05 7.15
N ASN A 293 19.45 25.96 6.47
CA ASN A 293 20.38 26.92 7.09
C ASN A 293 19.71 28.24 7.56
N ALA A 294 18.44 28.49 7.18
CA ALA A 294 17.71 29.64 7.68
C ALA A 294 17.31 29.39 9.15
N GLU A 295 17.95 30.11 10.08
CA GLU A 295 17.53 30.13 11.48
C GLU A 295 16.09 30.67 11.62
N PRO A 296 15.30 30.13 12.56
CA PRO A 296 13.94 30.60 12.77
C PRO A 296 13.96 31.99 13.43
N ASP A 297 13.44 33.00 12.73
CA ASP A 297 13.18 34.33 13.27
C ASP A 297 12.44 34.26 14.63
N SER A 298 13.11 34.74 15.67
CA SER A 298 12.74 34.63 17.09
C SER A 298 11.62 35.59 17.54
N LYS A 299 10.83 36.14 16.62
CA LYS A 299 9.78 37.14 16.92
C LYS A 299 8.38 36.77 16.41
N LYS A 300 8.04 35.48 16.39
CA LYS A 300 6.63 35.08 16.36
C LYS A 300 6.16 34.73 17.76
N GLN A 301 5.28 35.57 18.29
CA GLN A 301 4.48 35.30 19.50
C GLN A 301 4.00 33.85 19.53
N PRO A 302 3.81 33.24 20.71
CA PRO A 302 3.38 31.85 20.84
C PRO A 302 1.97 31.70 20.28
N GLY A 303 1.89 31.49 18.97
CA GLY A 303 0.70 31.01 18.30
C GLY A 303 0.38 29.66 18.92
N LYS A 304 -0.84 29.55 19.46
CA LYS A 304 -1.47 28.33 20.00
C LYS A 304 -0.80 27.09 19.42
N VAL A 305 -0.21 26.29 20.31
CA VAL A 305 0.41 25.00 20.02
C VAL A 305 -0.48 24.26 19.02
N ASN A 306 -0.07 24.27 17.76
CA ASN A 306 -0.70 23.49 16.72
C ASN A 306 -0.28 22.05 16.97
N LEU A 307 -1.02 21.38 17.86
CA LEU A 307 -1.15 19.94 17.85
C LEU A 307 -1.28 19.50 16.40
N CYS A 308 -0.30 18.73 15.94
CA CYS A 308 -0.16 18.30 14.57
C CYS A 308 -1.52 17.79 14.05
N ARG A 309 -2.13 18.53 13.12
CA ARG A 309 -3.33 18.11 12.38
C ARG A 309 -2.96 16.94 11.47
N TRP A 310 -2.96 15.73 12.02
CA TRP A 310 -2.85 14.45 11.30
C TRP A 310 -4.21 13.91 10.83
N ALA A 311 -5.30 14.56 11.19
CA ALA A 311 -6.57 14.31 10.51
C ALA A 311 -6.46 14.93 9.10
N PRO A 312 -6.79 14.21 8.01
CA PRO A 312 -7.32 14.94 6.86
C PRO A 312 -8.38 15.87 7.42
N LYS A 313 -8.41 17.14 6.99
CA LYS A 313 -9.60 17.98 7.22
C LYS A 313 -10.79 17.04 6.97
N PRO A 314 -11.74 16.86 7.90
CA PRO A 314 -12.93 16.09 7.60
C PRO A 314 -13.41 16.64 6.27
N ARG A 315 -13.33 15.84 5.20
CA ARG A 315 -13.85 16.25 3.89
C ARG A 315 -15.21 16.77 4.23
N SER A 316 -15.43 18.08 4.06
CA SER A 316 -16.50 18.83 4.71
C SER A 316 -17.65 17.88 4.97
N MET A 317 -17.78 17.39 6.22
CA MET A 317 -18.95 16.63 6.57
C MET A 317 -20.03 17.70 6.52
N GLU A 318 -20.60 17.90 5.32
CA GLU A 318 -21.98 18.33 5.20
C GLU A 318 -22.70 17.56 6.28
N ALA A 319 -23.29 18.29 7.22
CA ALA A 319 -23.91 17.71 8.39
C ALA A 319 -24.82 16.57 7.91
N VAL A 320 -24.37 15.33 8.13
CA VAL A 320 -25.07 14.18 7.58
C VAL A 320 -26.33 14.05 8.40
N ARG A 321 -27.50 14.18 7.74
CA ARG A 321 -28.78 14.12 8.42
C ARG A 321 -28.86 12.83 9.23
N PRO A 322 -29.20 12.87 10.54
CA PRO A 322 -29.38 11.66 11.33
C PRO A 322 -30.54 10.83 10.76
N GLY A 323 -30.30 9.53 10.65
CA GLY A 323 -31.24 8.54 10.14
C GLY A 323 -31.77 7.67 11.27
N PHE A 324 -31.36 6.40 11.26
CA PHE A 324 -31.85 5.38 12.19
C PHE A 324 -30.72 4.90 13.11
N ALA A 325 -31.07 4.51 14.33
CA ALA A 325 -30.16 3.90 15.29
C ALA A 325 -30.66 2.53 15.71
N LEU A 326 -29.87 1.47 15.48
CA LEU A 326 -30.14 0.14 16.01
C LEU A 326 -29.59 0.05 17.44
N VAL A 327 -30.46 -0.27 18.40
CA VAL A 327 -30.12 -0.37 19.83
C VAL A 327 -30.35 -1.79 20.33
N PRO A 328 -29.47 -2.36 21.17
CA PRO A 328 -29.67 -3.68 21.74
C PRO A 328 -30.95 -3.74 22.59
N GLU A 329 -31.63 -4.89 22.59
CA GLU A 329 -32.89 -5.10 23.30
C GLU A 329 -32.79 -4.96 24.82
N LEU A 330 -31.59 -5.17 25.39
CA LEU A 330 -31.29 -4.99 26.81
C LEU A 330 -31.52 -3.54 27.30
N TYR A 331 -31.78 -2.59 26.39
CA TYR A 331 -32.02 -1.20 26.71
C TYR A 331 -33.44 -0.79 26.35
N ASP A 332 -34.21 -0.45 27.38
CA ASP A 332 -35.56 0.09 27.22
C ASP A 332 -35.56 1.46 26.54
N LEU A 333 -36.71 1.83 25.98
CA LEU A 333 -36.93 3.16 25.38
C LEU A 333 -36.74 4.32 26.37
N SER A 334 -36.81 4.04 27.68
CA SER A 334 -36.59 4.99 28.76
C SER A 334 -35.12 5.16 29.15
N SER A 335 -34.22 4.32 28.61
CA SER A 335 -32.80 4.34 28.95
C SER A 335 -32.10 5.64 28.51
N ASP A 336 -31.11 6.07 29.30
CA ASP A 336 -30.31 7.25 28.97
C ASP A 336 -29.62 7.14 27.60
N LEU A 337 -29.31 5.92 27.17
CA LEU A 337 -28.80 5.64 25.84
C LEU A 337 -29.81 6.05 24.76
N VAL A 338 -31.06 5.61 24.86
CA VAL A 338 -32.12 5.93 23.89
C VAL A 338 -32.38 7.43 23.88
N ARG A 339 -32.45 8.08 25.04
CA ARG A 339 -32.59 9.54 25.15
C ARG A 339 -31.44 10.27 24.48
N LYS A 340 -30.19 9.82 24.69
CA LYS A 340 -29.01 10.42 24.05
C LYS A 340 -29.04 10.26 22.53
N ILE A 341 -29.43 9.10 22.04
CA ILE A 341 -29.57 8.83 20.60
C ILE A 341 -30.65 9.71 19.96
N GLN A 342 -31.81 9.85 20.62
CA GLN A 342 -32.90 10.72 20.19
C GLN A 342 -32.50 12.21 20.25
N PHE A 343 -31.76 12.63 21.26
CA PHE A 343 -31.18 13.98 21.36
C PHE A 343 -30.26 14.30 20.18
N HIS A 344 -29.55 13.29 19.67
CA HIS A 344 -28.74 13.37 18.45
C HIS A 344 -29.56 13.24 17.14
N GLY A 345 -30.89 13.20 17.23
CA GLY A 345 -31.83 13.24 16.10
C GLY A 345 -32.06 11.91 15.39
N PHE A 346 -31.57 10.78 15.92
CA PHE A 346 -31.78 9.47 15.29
C PHE A 346 -33.12 8.85 15.68
N GLN A 347 -33.77 8.21 14.72
CA GLN A 347 -34.94 7.36 14.98
C GLN A 347 -34.50 6.00 15.49
N VAL A 348 -34.94 5.64 16.69
CA VAL A 348 -34.52 4.41 17.37
C VAL A 348 -35.27 3.21 16.81
N VAL A 349 -34.53 2.14 16.54
CA VAL A 349 -35.03 0.80 16.22
C VAL A 349 -34.40 -0.15 17.22
N LEU A 350 -35.23 -0.79 18.04
CA LEU A 350 -34.75 -1.84 18.95
C LEU A 350 -34.46 -3.10 18.14
N SER A 351 -33.40 -3.83 18.46
CA SER A 351 -33.05 -5.06 17.74
C SER A 351 -34.15 -6.12 17.80
N GLY A 352 -34.80 -6.24 18.96
CA GLY A 352 -35.86 -7.21 19.27
C GLY A 352 -35.43 -8.68 19.20
N GLY A 353 -36.14 -9.54 19.93
CA GLY A 353 -36.00 -10.99 19.81
C GLY A 353 -36.17 -11.49 18.38
N GLY A 354 -35.33 -12.46 17.97
CA GLY A 354 -35.41 -13.11 16.65
C GLY A 354 -34.97 -12.26 15.44
N GLY A 355 -34.35 -11.09 15.65
CA GLY A 355 -33.75 -10.29 14.57
C GLY A 355 -34.72 -9.41 13.76
N SER A 356 -36.00 -9.36 14.13
CA SER A 356 -37.03 -8.58 13.44
C SER A 356 -36.71 -7.08 13.37
N GLY A 357 -36.22 -6.50 14.46
CA GLY A 357 -35.81 -5.09 14.52
C GLY A 357 -34.54 -4.82 13.73
N LEU A 358 -33.63 -5.79 13.67
CA LEU A 358 -32.43 -5.73 12.85
C LEU A 358 -32.76 -5.70 11.34
N PHE A 359 -33.70 -6.51 10.88
CA PHE A 359 -34.18 -6.47 9.48
C PHE A 359 -34.92 -5.17 9.17
N THR A 360 -35.76 -4.70 10.10
CA THR A 360 -36.46 -3.42 9.98
C THR A 360 -35.48 -2.24 9.86
N PHE A 361 -34.41 -2.25 10.66
CA PHE A 361 -33.34 -1.26 10.57
C PHE A 361 -32.65 -1.32 9.21
N MET A 362 -32.28 -2.51 8.72
CA MET A 362 -31.65 -2.67 7.41
C MET A 362 -32.49 -2.08 6.28
N ASP A 363 -33.79 -2.41 6.23
CA ASP A 363 -34.68 -1.94 5.19
C ASP A 363 -34.82 -0.41 5.21
N LYS A 364 -34.99 0.16 6.40
CA LYS A 364 -35.11 1.60 6.60
C LYS A 364 -33.82 2.32 6.23
N ALA A 365 -32.68 1.82 6.70
CA ALA A 365 -31.38 2.44 6.45
C ALA A 365 -30.99 2.38 4.96
N PHE A 366 -31.35 1.31 4.25
CA PHE A 366 -31.14 1.26 2.79
C PHE A 366 -32.04 2.22 2.01
N LYS A 367 -33.32 2.36 2.41
CA LYS A 367 -34.23 3.34 1.80
C LYS A 367 -33.76 4.78 2.01
N HIS A 368 -33.05 5.04 3.10
CA HIS A 368 -32.55 6.36 3.48
C HIS A 368 -31.01 6.45 3.40
N SER A 369 -30.41 5.92 2.34
CA SER A 369 -28.95 5.80 2.19
C SER A 369 -28.15 7.12 2.22
N SER A 370 -28.82 8.27 2.12
CA SER A 370 -28.21 9.61 2.26
C SER A 370 -28.11 10.09 3.71
N ALA A 371 -28.71 9.37 4.66
CA ALA A 371 -28.67 9.69 6.09
C ALA A 371 -27.54 8.93 6.80
N GLY A 372 -27.15 9.45 7.96
CA GLY A 372 -26.20 8.78 8.86
C GLY A 372 -26.96 7.77 9.70
N HIS A 373 -26.52 6.52 9.71
CA HIS A 373 -27.11 5.47 10.55
C HIS A 373 -26.14 5.07 11.65
N VAL A 374 -26.68 4.68 12.81
CA VAL A 374 -25.88 4.22 13.96
C VAL A 374 -26.30 2.81 14.34
N VAL A 375 -25.34 2.00 14.75
CA VAL A 375 -25.59 0.73 15.40
C VAL A 375 -24.83 0.75 16.73
N VAL A 376 -25.55 0.52 17.82
CA VAL A 376 -24.96 0.45 19.15
C VAL A 376 -24.86 -1.02 19.55
N VAL A 377 -23.69 -1.41 20.03
CA VAL A 377 -23.44 -2.73 20.62
C VAL A 377 -23.04 -2.58 22.09
N PRO A 378 -23.26 -3.59 22.95
CA PRO A 378 -22.79 -3.54 24.34
C PRO A 378 -21.28 -3.26 24.44
N ASP A 379 -20.44 -4.05 23.76
CA ASP A 379 -18.99 -3.87 23.72
C ASP A 379 -18.44 -4.07 22.31
N LEU A 380 -17.69 -3.07 21.83
CA LEU A 380 -17.02 -3.14 20.53
C LEU A 380 -16.03 -4.31 20.47
N ARG A 381 -15.35 -4.69 21.56
CA ARG A 381 -14.30 -5.72 21.50
C ARG A 381 -14.86 -7.12 21.25
N SER A 382 -15.94 -7.49 21.93
CA SER A 382 -16.60 -8.79 21.78
C SER A 382 -17.56 -8.81 20.59
N ASP A 383 -18.25 -7.70 20.32
CA ASP A 383 -19.47 -7.74 19.52
C ASP A 383 -19.26 -7.44 18.04
N PHE A 384 -18.02 -7.30 17.57
CA PHE A 384 -17.71 -7.19 16.14
C PHE A 384 -18.22 -8.38 15.32
N ARG A 385 -18.60 -9.49 15.95
CA ARG A 385 -19.14 -10.69 15.28
C ARG A 385 -20.65 -10.83 15.34
N THR A 386 -21.34 -9.95 16.08
CA THR A 386 -22.79 -9.99 16.22
C THR A 386 -23.49 -9.63 14.90
N ALA A 387 -24.72 -10.10 14.73
CA ALA A 387 -25.55 -9.76 13.59
C ALA A 387 -25.68 -8.23 13.42
N GLY A 388 -25.85 -7.48 14.53
CA GLY A 388 -25.91 -6.01 14.51
C GLY A 388 -24.65 -5.37 13.94
N ALA A 389 -23.47 -5.82 14.36
CA ALA A 389 -22.20 -5.32 13.81
C ALA A 389 -22.01 -5.69 12.34
N ILE A 390 -22.55 -6.82 11.87
CA ILE A 390 -22.49 -7.22 10.46
C ILE A 390 -23.44 -6.34 9.63
N VAL A 391 -24.63 -6.07 10.14
CA VAL A 391 -25.56 -5.11 9.53
C VAL A 391 -24.95 -3.72 9.41
N ALA A 392 -24.27 -3.24 10.45
CA ALA A 392 -23.58 -1.95 10.42
C ALA A 392 -22.61 -1.87 9.22
N ARG A 393 -21.89 -2.96 8.93
CA ARG A 393 -20.95 -3.02 7.80
C ARG A 393 -21.64 -3.06 6.44
N LEU A 394 -22.70 -3.85 6.32
CA LEU A 394 -23.45 -4.02 5.06
C LEU A 394 -24.12 -2.71 4.64
N VAL A 395 -24.68 -1.99 5.61
CA VAL A 395 -25.39 -0.74 5.35
C VAL A 395 -24.47 0.49 5.37
N GLY A 396 -23.26 0.35 5.92
CA GLY A 396 -22.34 1.47 6.06
C GLY A 396 -22.76 2.42 7.19
N ALA A 397 -23.18 1.85 8.33
CA ALA A 397 -23.53 2.59 9.53
C ALA A 397 -22.30 2.85 10.42
N PHE A 398 -22.45 3.80 11.33
CA PHE A 398 -21.53 4.07 12.42
C PHE A 398 -21.73 3.06 13.54
N LEU A 399 -20.74 2.20 13.80
CA LEU A 399 -20.77 1.21 14.88
C LEU A 399 -20.10 1.79 16.13
N THR A 400 -20.79 1.77 17.26
CA THR A 400 -20.27 2.27 18.54
C THR A 400 -20.68 1.37 19.70
N SER A 401 -19.96 1.44 20.82
CA SER A 401 -20.37 0.77 22.05
C SER A 401 -21.29 1.66 22.88
N VAL A 402 -22.03 1.07 23.81
CA VAL A 402 -22.88 1.84 24.74
C VAL A 402 -22.08 2.88 25.55
N PRO A 403 -20.93 2.56 26.18
CA PRO A 403 -20.14 3.56 26.89
C PRO A 403 -19.64 4.68 25.98
N ASN A 404 -19.27 4.34 24.74
CA ASN A 404 -18.80 5.33 23.78
C ASN A 404 -19.93 6.24 23.30
N MET A 405 -21.14 5.73 23.11
CA MET A 405 -22.30 6.52 22.71
C MET A 405 -22.75 7.50 23.80
N LEU A 406 -22.61 7.11 25.07
CA LEU A 406 -22.93 7.95 26.22
C LEU A 406 -21.87 9.02 26.52
N ALA A 407 -20.65 8.87 25.99
CA ALA A 407 -19.59 9.84 26.16
C ALA A 407 -19.98 11.22 25.59
N GLN A 408 -19.35 12.29 26.10
CA GLN A 408 -19.58 13.64 25.60
C GLN A 408 -19.36 13.76 24.10
N LYS A 409 -18.38 13.03 23.55
CA LYS A 409 -18.11 12.92 22.12
C LYS A 409 -18.16 11.45 21.70
N PRO A 410 -19.27 10.98 21.09
CA PRO A 410 -19.38 9.61 20.67
C PRO A 410 -18.30 9.21 19.66
N SER A 411 -17.60 8.13 19.99
CA SER A 411 -16.54 7.55 19.17
C SER A 411 -16.91 6.15 18.71
N GLY A 412 -16.37 5.72 17.57
CA GLY A 412 -16.78 4.48 16.95
C GLY A 412 -16.12 4.27 15.60
N VAL A 413 -16.67 3.37 14.82
CA VAL A 413 -16.14 2.97 13.52
C VAL A 413 -17.21 3.23 12.46
N GLN A 414 -16.91 4.09 11.49
CA GLN A 414 -17.78 4.29 10.34
C GLN A 414 -17.46 3.28 9.26
N PHE A 415 -18.47 2.57 8.80
CA PHE A 415 -18.35 1.67 7.66
C PHE A 415 -18.85 2.34 6.38
N VAL A 416 -18.31 1.91 5.24
CA VAL A 416 -18.80 2.29 3.92
C VAL A 416 -19.47 1.09 3.28
N THR A 417 -20.70 1.26 2.82
CA THR A 417 -21.39 0.21 2.06
C THR A 417 -20.79 0.06 0.66
N ASP A 418 -20.52 -1.20 0.29
CA ASP A 418 -20.09 -1.59 -1.05
C ASP A 418 -21.05 -2.56 -1.74
N ILE A 419 -22.09 -3.03 -1.05
CA ILE A 419 -22.96 -4.08 -1.58
C ILE A 419 -23.77 -3.63 -2.79
N THR A 420 -23.97 -2.31 -2.98
CA THR A 420 -24.57 -1.75 -4.21
C THR A 420 -23.55 -1.52 -5.33
N LYS A 421 -22.26 -1.43 -5.00
CA LYS A 421 -21.20 -1.06 -5.95
C LYS A 421 -20.58 -2.29 -6.58
N LYS A 422 -20.20 -3.28 -5.76
CA LYS A 422 -19.44 -4.47 -6.16
C LYS A 422 -20.28 -5.73 -6.06
N LYS A 423 -20.25 -6.54 -7.11
CA LYS A 423 -20.87 -7.87 -7.09
C LYS A 423 -20.10 -8.77 -6.12
N ARG A 424 -20.80 -9.31 -5.11
CA ARG A 424 -20.26 -10.21 -4.10
C ARG A 424 -21.16 -11.43 -4.02
N GLN A 425 -20.58 -12.61 -3.99
CA GLN A 425 -21.30 -13.87 -3.93
C GLN A 425 -20.83 -14.62 -2.71
N VAL A 426 -21.76 -15.05 -1.87
CA VAL A 426 -21.43 -15.69 -0.60
C VAL A 426 -22.23 -16.95 -0.39
N TYR A 427 -21.69 -17.85 0.43
CA TYR A 427 -22.43 -18.95 1.04
C TYR A 427 -22.16 -18.87 2.53
N VAL A 428 -23.21 -19.01 3.33
CA VAL A 428 -23.15 -19.21 4.77
C VAL A 428 -24.16 -20.30 5.09
N ASP A 429 -23.75 -21.26 5.90
CA ASP A 429 -24.65 -22.32 6.33
C ASP A 429 -25.78 -21.75 7.20
N ALA A 430 -27.01 -22.17 6.93
CA ALA A 430 -28.15 -21.72 7.72
C ALA A 430 -28.12 -22.30 9.15
N GLU A 431 -27.47 -23.46 9.31
CA GLU A 431 -27.34 -24.19 10.57
C GLU A 431 -26.04 -23.84 11.33
N ASP A 432 -25.32 -22.78 10.93
CA ASP A 432 -24.08 -22.37 11.62
C ASP A 432 -24.39 -21.63 12.93
N ASP A 433 -24.51 -22.39 14.01
CA ASP A 433 -24.78 -21.90 15.37
C ASP A 433 -23.76 -20.89 15.90
N ARG A 434 -22.56 -20.81 15.30
CA ARG A 434 -21.53 -19.84 15.71
C ARG A 434 -21.94 -18.41 15.40
N PHE A 435 -22.82 -18.22 14.41
CA PHE A 435 -23.24 -16.91 13.92
C PHE A 435 -24.75 -16.88 13.71
N PRO A 436 -25.52 -16.87 14.80
CA PRO A 436 -26.98 -16.85 14.71
C PRO A 436 -27.45 -15.66 13.87
N LEU A 437 -28.45 -15.91 13.02
CA LEU A 437 -29.06 -14.94 12.09
C LEU A 437 -28.16 -14.47 10.94
N LEU A 438 -26.89 -14.89 10.84
CA LEU A 438 -26.01 -14.41 9.76
C LEU A 438 -26.55 -14.76 8.38
N HIS A 439 -27.04 -15.99 8.21
CA HIS A 439 -27.65 -16.43 6.96
C HIS A 439 -28.83 -15.52 6.59
N ASP A 440 -29.75 -15.28 7.52
CA ASP A 440 -30.93 -14.44 7.31
C ASP A 440 -30.58 -12.99 7.01
N VAL A 441 -29.59 -12.43 7.70
CA VAL A 441 -29.06 -11.08 7.44
C VAL A 441 -28.54 -10.96 6.01
N LEU A 442 -27.78 -11.94 5.54
CA LEU A 442 -27.22 -11.92 4.19
C LEU A 442 -28.32 -12.12 3.14
N ILE A 443 -29.28 -13.00 3.38
CA ILE A 443 -30.44 -13.20 2.50
C ILE A 443 -31.25 -11.91 2.41
N ARG A 444 -31.49 -11.24 3.54
CA ARG A 444 -32.19 -9.95 3.55
C ARG A 444 -31.39 -8.88 2.81
N ALA A 445 -30.10 -8.78 3.06
CA ALA A 445 -29.21 -7.83 2.38
C ALA A 445 -29.16 -8.05 0.86
N ALA A 446 -29.23 -9.29 0.40
CA ALA A 446 -29.30 -9.62 -1.03
C ALA A 446 -30.63 -9.20 -1.67
N LYS A 447 -31.73 -9.18 -0.90
CA LYS A 447 -33.06 -8.75 -1.36
C LYS A 447 -33.26 -7.23 -1.35
N LEU A 448 -32.33 -6.45 -0.78
CA LEU A 448 -32.43 -4.99 -0.74
C LEU A 448 -32.31 -4.39 -2.16
N PRO A 449 -33.05 -3.30 -2.45
CA PRO A 449 -33.04 -2.68 -3.77
C PRO A 449 -31.64 -2.19 -4.15
N GLY A 450 -31.17 -2.56 -5.34
CA GLY A 450 -29.84 -2.20 -5.84
C GLY A 450 -28.68 -3.00 -5.22
N SER A 451 -28.95 -3.96 -4.34
CA SER A 451 -27.94 -4.88 -3.82
C SER A 451 -27.36 -5.75 -4.94
N LYS A 452 -26.04 -5.87 -4.97
CA LYS A 452 -25.28 -6.79 -5.83
C LYS A 452 -24.70 -7.96 -5.03
N LEU A 453 -25.17 -8.14 -3.80
CA LEU A 453 -24.88 -9.31 -2.98
C LEU A 453 -25.77 -10.47 -3.43
N GLU A 454 -25.16 -11.62 -3.71
CA GLU A 454 -25.88 -12.86 -4.04
C GLU A 454 -25.52 -13.91 -2.99
N VAL A 455 -26.52 -14.44 -2.28
CA VAL A 455 -26.34 -15.59 -1.38
C VAL A 455 -26.64 -16.86 -2.17
N ARG A 456 -25.67 -17.77 -2.23
CA ARG A 456 -25.79 -19.07 -2.88
C ARG A 456 -26.42 -20.07 -1.91
N ALA A 457 -27.25 -20.96 -2.42
CA ALA A 457 -27.95 -21.96 -1.60
C ALA A 457 -27.05 -23.12 -1.18
N SER A 458 -25.93 -23.34 -1.88
CA SER A 458 -24.99 -24.41 -1.53
C SER A 458 -23.55 -24.05 -1.89
N VAL A 459 -22.61 -24.70 -1.20
CA VAL A 459 -21.17 -24.67 -1.51
C VAL A 459 -20.91 -25.06 -2.97
N LYS A 460 -21.65 -26.03 -3.51
CA LYS A 460 -21.53 -26.48 -4.91
C LYS A 460 -21.83 -25.35 -5.89
N GLN A 461 -22.88 -24.56 -5.65
CA GLN A 461 -23.21 -23.41 -6.50
C GLN A 461 -22.13 -22.32 -6.42
N LEU A 462 -21.60 -22.04 -5.22
CA LEU A 462 -20.53 -21.05 -5.07
C LEU A 462 -19.24 -21.51 -5.77
N LEU A 463 -18.91 -22.81 -5.68
CA LEU A 463 -17.78 -23.41 -6.41
C LEU A 463 -17.95 -23.32 -7.92
N ALA A 464 -19.17 -23.53 -8.44
CA ALA A 464 -19.45 -23.40 -9.87
C ALA A 464 -19.17 -21.98 -10.36
N VAL A 465 -19.59 -20.96 -9.61
CA VAL A 465 -19.28 -19.55 -9.89
C VAL A 465 -17.77 -19.30 -9.88
N TYR A 466 -17.09 -19.80 -8.84
CA TYR A 466 -15.65 -19.62 -8.68
C TYR A 466 -14.88 -20.23 -9.87
N LYS A 467 -15.26 -21.44 -10.30
CA LYS A 467 -14.70 -22.11 -11.48
C LYS A 467 -15.02 -21.36 -12.76
N ALA A 468 -16.28 -21.01 -13.01
CA ALA A 468 -16.68 -20.26 -14.20
C ALA A 468 -15.95 -18.92 -14.32
N HIS A 469 -15.71 -18.22 -13.20
CA HIS A 469 -14.89 -17.01 -13.19
C HIS A 469 -13.43 -17.31 -13.56
N LYS A 470 -12.85 -18.39 -13.02
CA LYS A 470 -11.49 -18.83 -13.33
C LYS A 470 -11.34 -19.23 -14.79
N ASP A 471 -12.33 -19.91 -15.35
CA ASP A 471 -12.33 -20.35 -16.75
C ASP A 471 -12.46 -19.16 -17.70
N LYS A 472 -13.32 -18.18 -17.35
CA LYS A 472 -13.52 -16.96 -18.15
C LYS A 472 -12.30 -16.04 -18.18
N PHE A 473 -11.61 -15.88 -17.05
CA PHE A 473 -10.54 -14.88 -16.90
C PHE A 473 -9.13 -15.50 -16.76
N GLY A 474 -9.02 -16.82 -16.80
CA GLY A 474 -7.78 -17.58 -16.74
C GLY A 474 -7.20 -17.77 -15.32
N ALA A 475 -6.06 -18.46 -15.25
CA ALA A 475 -5.42 -18.88 -14.00
C ALA A 475 -4.92 -17.72 -13.11
N ARG A 476 -4.70 -16.53 -13.68
CA ARG A 476 -4.30 -15.32 -12.94
C ARG A 476 -5.48 -14.54 -12.36
N SER A 477 -6.71 -14.96 -12.64
CA SER A 477 -7.89 -14.32 -12.09
C SER A 477 -7.95 -14.48 -10.57
N LYS A 478 -8.60 -13.52 -9.89
CA LYS A 478 -8.75 -13.50 -8.43
C LYS A 478 -10.23 -13.73 -8.04
N PRO A 479 -10.79 -14.91 -8.29
CA PRO A 479 -12.22 -15.19 -8.07
C PRO A 479 -12.66 -15.02 -6.60
N TRP A 480 -11.73 -15.15 -5.63
CA TRP A 480 -11.99 -14.90 -4.20
C TRP A 480 -12.28 -13.42 -3.84
N LEU A 481 -12.08 -12.49 -4.79
CA LEU A 481 -12.54 -11.10 -4.67
C LEU A 481 -14.03 -10.95 -5.03
N HIS A 482 -14.65 -12.00 -5.54
CA HIS A 482 -16.06 -12.02 -5.95
C HIS A 482 -16.87 -13.08 -5.22
N ALA A 483 -16.25 -14.18 -4.79
CA ALA A 483 -16.93 -15.31 -4.15
C ALA A 483 -16.18 -15.75 -2.87
N ARG A 484 -16.89 -15.82 -1.73
CA ARG A 484 -16.33 -16.30 -0.44
C ARG A 484 -17.35 -17.00 0.45
N MET A 485 -16.85 -17.84 1.35
CA MET A 485 -17.63 -18.42 2.44
C MET A 485 -16.78 -18.46 3.73
N PRO A 486 -17.41 -18.44 4.93
CA PRO A 486 -16.71 -18.78 6.16
C PRO A 486 -16.33 -20.26 6.14
N LEU A 487 -15.29 -20.62 6.90
CA LEU A 487 -14.89 -22.02 7.06
C LEU A 487 -16.00 -22.81 7.76
N PRO A 488 -16.29 -24.04 7.31
CA PRO A 488 -17.26 -24.90 7.99
C PRO A 488 -16.81 -25.22 9.43
N VAL A 489 -17.77 -25.63 10.27
CA VAL A 489 -17.50 -26.00 11.67
C VAL A 489 -16.64 -27.27 11.73
N ASN A 490 -16.92 -28.23 10.85
CA ASN A 490 -16.18 -29.48 10.77
C ASN A 490 -14.74 -29.24 10.28
N GLU A 491 -13.75 -29.47 11.15
CA GLU A 491 -12.33 -29.24 10.86
C GLU A 491 -11.81 -30.09 9.68
N GLU A 492 -12.32 -31.31 9.51
CA GLU A 492 -11.91 -32.16 8.40
C GLU A 492 -12.40 -31.61 7.06
N GLU A 493 -13.64 -31.15 7.01
CA GLU A 493 -14.20 -30.50 5.83
C GLU A 493 -13.50 -29.17 5.54
N ALA A 494 -13.20 -28.40 6.58
CA ALA A 494 -12.43 -27.16 6.48
C ALA A 494 -11.03 -27.43 5.92
N GLY A 495 -10.36 -28.49 6.37
CA GLY A 495 -9.06 -28.93 5.86
C GLY A 495 -9.12 -29.31 4.38
N LYS A 496 -10.07 -30.16 3.99
CA LYS A 496 -10.30 -30.56 2.59
C LYS A 496 -10.60 -29.35 1.70
N MET A 497 -11.40 -28.40 2.18
CA MET A 497 -11.74 -27.18 1.45
C MET A 497 -10.56 -26.23 1.30
N ARG A 498 -9.75 -26.03 2.34
CA ARG A 498 -8.53 -25.21 2.28
C ARG A 498 -7.50 -25.78 1.30
N GLN A 499 -7.32 -27.11 1.28
CA GLN A 499 -6.41 -27.76 0.33
C GLN A 499 -6.86 -27.58 -1.12
N LYS A 500 -8.16 -27.76 -1.39
CA LYS A 500 -8.70 -27.66 -2.75
C LYS A 500 -8.81 -26.22 -3.25
N GLN A 501 -9.22 -25.28 -2.40
CA GLN A 501 -9.49 -23.88 -2.76
C GLN A 501 -9.15 -22.94 -1.58
N PRO A 502 -7.86 -22.63 -1.35
CA PRO A 502 -7.40 -21.92 -0.14
C PRO A 502 -7.96 -20.51 0.03
N TYR A 503 -8.51 -19.91 -1.04
CA TYR A 503 -9.03 -18.54 -1.02
C TYR A 503 -10.56 -18.45 -1.01
N LEU A 504 -11.27 -19.55 -1.23
CA LEU A 504 -12.74 -19.55 -1.24
C LEU A 504 -13.31 -19.59 0.18
N ALA A 505 -12.85 -20.56 0.98
CA ALA A 505 -13.19 -20.69 2.38
C ALA A 505 -12.16 -19.90 3.22
N CYS A 506 -12.64 -19.00 4.07
CA CYS A 506 -11.78 -18.15 4.88
C CYS A 506 -12.24 -18.08 6.33
N ASP A 507 -11.36 -17.60 7.20
CA ASP A 507 -11.73 -17.31 8.58
C ASP A 507 -12.81 -16.23 8.63
N PHE A 508 -13.60 -16.26 9.69
CA PHE A 508 -14.76 -15.38 9.83
C PHE A 508 -14.39 -13.90 9.74
N LYS A 509 -13.25 -13.50 10.31
CA LYS A 509 -12.75 -12.12 10.25
C LYS A 509 -12.54 -11.68 8.80
N THR A 510 -11.88 -12.50 7.98
CA THR A 510 -11.67 -12.17 6.58
C THR A 510 -12.96 -12.24 5.77
N PHE A 511 -13.89 -13.14 6.12
CA PHE A 511 -15.22 -13.19 5.51
C PHE A 511 -15.99 -11.88 5.75
N VAL A 512 -16.00 -11.38 6.98
CA VAL A 512 -16.67 -10.12 7.34
C VAL A 512 -15.98 -8.93 6.66
N GLN A 513 -14.65 -8.88 6.61
CA GLN A 513 -13.91 -7.86 5.84
C GLN A 513 -14.25 -7.91 4.34
N PHE A 514 -14.51 -9.11 3.81
CA PHE A 514 -15.00 -9.28 2.45
C PHE A 514 -16.43 -8.77 2.24
N LEU A 515 -17.20 -8.48 3.29
CA LEU A 515 -18.53 -7.85 3.23
C LEU A 515 -18.48 -6.32 3.41
N GLU A 516 -17.36 -5.78 3.89
CA GLU A 516 -17.14 -4.34 4.11
C GLU A 516 -16.71 -3.62 2.81
N GLY A 517 -17.11 -2.36 2.61
CA GLY A 517 -16.63 -1.53 1.50
C GLY A 517 -15.44 -0.64 1.81
N GLY A 518 -15.22 -0.38 3.09
CA GLY A 518 -14.18 0.47 3.64
C GLY A 518 -14.48 0.77 5.09
N VAL A 519 -13.45 1.18 5.85
CA VAL A 519 -13.54 1.44 7.29
C VAL A 519 -12.85 2.75 7.59
N GLU A 520 -13.58 3.68 8.21
CA GLU A 520 -13.04 4.92 8.75
C GLU A 520 -13.06 4.83 10.28
N ARG A 521 -11.87 4.60 10.86
CA ARG A 521 -11.70 4.30 12.30
C ARG A 521 -11.69 5.54 13.19
N GLU A 522 -11.55 6.73 12.60
CA GLU A 522 -11.51 8.02 13.31
C GLU A 522 -12.78 8.84 13.08
N ALA A 523 -13.84 8.19 12.59
CA ALA A 523 -15.10 8.87 12.35
C ALA A 523 -15.71 9.35 13.67
N VAL A 524 -16.27 10.56 13.63
CA VAL A 524 -17.14 11.08 14.68
C VAL A 524 -18.57 10.74 14.29
N CYS A 525 -19.43 10.46 15.27
CA CYS A 525 -20.84 10.16 15.03
C CYS A 525 -21.48 11.20 14.08
N PRO A 526 -22.21 10.79 13.02
CA PRO A 526 -22.61 11.66 11.91
C PRO A 526 -23.38 12.94 12.28
N SER A 527 -24.10 12.96 13.42
CA SER A 527 -24.87 14.11 13.88
C SER A 527 -24.21 14.93 15.00
N PHE A 528 -22.99 14.59 15.40
CA PHE A 528 -22.31 15.27 16.51
C PHE A 528 -21.90 16.73 16.19
N GLY A 529 -21.92 17.13 14.92
CA GLY A 529 -21.54 18.48 14.47
C GLY A 529 -22.68 19.45 14.17
N SER A 530 -23.92 18.99 14.05
CA SER A 530 -25.04 19.84 13.59
C SER A 530 -25.67 20.69 14.70
N ASN A 531 -25.65 20.22 15.96
CA ASN A 531 -26.39 20.84 17.06
C ASN A 531 -25.53 21.75 17.97
N LEU A 532 -24.23 21.89 17.71
CA LEU A 532 -23.34 22.78 18.49
C LEU A 532 -23.30 24.22 17.92
N ARG A 533 -24.27 24.61 17.10
CA ARG A 533 -24.41 25.95 16.53
C ARG A 533 -25.65 26.72 17.01
N SER A 534 -26.34 26.23 18.04
CA SER A 534 -27.39 26.98 18.74
C SER A 534 -26.83 27.64 19.98
#